data_AF-A0A4Q2Y9I7-F1
#
_entry.id   AF-A0A4Q2Y9I7-F1
#
_cell.length_a   1.000
_cell.length_b   1.000
_cell.length_c   1.000
_cell.angle_alpha   90.00
_cell.angle_beta   90.00
_cell.angle_gamma   90.00
#
_symmetry.space_group_name_H-M   'P 1'
#
loop_
_entity.id
_entity.type
_entity.pdbx_description
1 polymer ?
#
loop_
_entity_poly.entity_id
_entity_poly.type
_entity_poly.pdbx_seq_one_letter_code
_entity_poly.pdbx_strand_id
1 'polypeptide(L)'
;AGTVGRVRRDPMAMLPFCGYNMGHYFRHWIEMRRLITHLPRIFHVNWFRKSPDGKFLWPGFGQNMRVLEWIFKRCAGSIAGHEKQIGWVPHFEDFNTTGLDTFTRADFDAAMAFNPDEWREEIISQGELYLNLYDHIPKELIFQRELLAGRL
;
A
#
# COMPACT_ATOMS: atom_id res chain seq x y z
N ALA A 1 13.19 -3.59 -21.16
CA ALA A 1 13.90 -3.03 -19.98
C ALA A 1 13.08 -1.84 -19.48
N GLY A 2 12.79 -1.77 -18.18
CA GLY A 2 11.97 -0.70 -17.61
C GLY A 2 12.71 0.63 -17.59
N THR A 3 12.05 1.70 -18.04
CA THR A 3 12.59 3.06 -18.03
C THR A 3 12.78 3.54 -16.59
N VAL A 4 13.98 3.99 -16.25
CA VAL A 4 14.31 4.49 -14.91
C VAL A 4 13.46 5.73 -14.61
N GLY A 5 12.71 5.71 -13.50
CA GLY A 5 11.97 6.87 -13.00
C GLY A 5 10.47 6.91 -13.29
N ARG A 6 9.91 5.97 -14.07
CA ARG A 6 8.45 5.85 -14.23
C ARG A 6 7.88 4.82 -13.25
N VAL A 7 6.82 5.19 -12.52
CA VAL A 7 6.07 4.24 -11.69
C VAL A 7 5.51 3.15 -12.59
N ARG A 8 6.07 1.95 -12.51
CA ARG A 8 5.56 0.77 -13.21
C ARG A 8 4.38 0.22 -12.43
N ARG A 9 3.21 0.18 -13.08
CA ARG A 9 2.04 -0.51 -12.53
C ARG A 9 2.31 -2.02 -12.55
N ASP A 10 2.50 -2.61 -11.38
CA ASP A 10 2.74 -4.05 -11.24
C ASP A 10 1.74 -4.65 -10.24
N PRO A 11 0.51 -4.94 -10.68
CA PRO A 11 -0.52 -5.44 -9.79
C PRO A 11 -0.09 -6.74 -9.12
N MET A 12 -0.13 -6.74 -7.78
CA MET A 12 0.22 -7.90 -6.95
C MET A 12 1.65 -8.43 -7.21
N ALA A 13 2.52 -7.60 -7.80
CA ALA A 13 3.85 -8.02 -8.29
C ALA A 13 3.79 -9.20 -9.29
N MET A 14 2.68 -9.32 -10.03
CA MET A 14 2.38 -10.46 -10.91
C MET A 14 2.37 -10.10 -12.40
N LEU A 15 2.64 -8.86 -12.79
CA LEU A 15 2.58 -8.46 -14.20
C LEU A 15 3.42 -9.34 -15.15
N PRO A 16 4.67 -9.74 -14.81
CA PRO A 16 5.45 -10.63 -15.69
C PRO A 16 5.16 -12.13 -15.47
N PHE A 17 4.30 -12.50 -14.52
CA PHE A 17 4.09 -13.89 -14.08
C PHE A 17 2.65 -14.38 -14.24
N CYS A 18 1.69 -13.49 -14.51
CA CYS A 18 0.29 -13.86 -14.67
C CYS A 18 0.09 -14.69 -15.95
N GLY A 19 -0.17 -15.99 -15.78
CA GLY A 19 -0.31 -16.95 -16.88
C GLY A 19 -1.64 -16.90 -17.64
N TYR A 20 -2.53 -15.97 -17.28
CA TYR A 20 -3.84 -15.78 -17.92
C TYR A 20 -4.25 -14.30 -17.83
N ASN A 21 -5.45 -13.97 -18.31
CA ASN A 21 -5.95 -12.59 -18.31
C ASN A 21 -5.93 -11.96 -16.90
N MET A 22 -5.29 -10.80 -16.76
CA MET A 22 -5.12 -10.10 -15.47
C MET A 22 -6.45 -9.67 -14.84
N GLY A 23 -7.47 -9.33 -15.63
CA GLY A 23 -8.82 -9.05 -15.12
C GLY A 23 -9.48 -10.26 -14.48
N HIS A 24 -9.29 -11.45 -15.09
CA HIS A 24 -9.70 -12.71 -14.47
C HIS A 24 -8.89 -13.02 -13.20
N TYR A 25 -7.60 -12.65 -13.16
CA TYR A 25 -6.78 -12.81 -11.97
C TYR A 25 -7.30 -11.98 -10.79
N PHE A 26 -7.70 -10.73 -11.02
CA PHE A 26 -8.37 -9.93 -9.99
C PHE A 26 -9.71 -10.53 -9.56
N ARG A 27 -10.50 -11.03 -10.51
CA ARG A 27 -11.77 -11.70 -10.21
C ARG A 27 -11.55 -12.91 -9.31
N HIS A 28 -10.54 -13.72 -9.61
CA HIS A 28 -10.16 -14.86 -8.80
C HIS A 28 -9.85 -14.45 -7.34
N TRP A 29 -9.07 -13.37 -7.13
CA TRP A 29 -8.81 -12.84 -5.79
C TRP A 29 -10.08 -12.41 -5.04
N ILE A 30 -11.05 -11.81 -5.72
CA ILE A 30 -12.33 -11.42 -5.11
C ILE A 30 -13.15 -12.65 -4.76
N GLU A 31 -13.20 -13.65 -5.64
CA GLU A 31 -13.93 -14.90 -5.43
C GLU A 31 -13.37 -15.74 -4.28
N MET A 32 -12.05 -15.68 -4.02
CA MET A 32 -11.41 -16.35 -2.89
C MET A 32 -12.04 -15.97 -1.54
N ARG A 33 -12.64 -14.77 -1.42
CA ARG A 33 -13.38 -14.36 -0.22
C ARG A 33 -14.45 -15.37 0.20
N ARG A 34 -15.07 -16.05 -0.77
CA ARG A 34 -16.14 -17.04 -0.55
C ARG A 34 -15.62 -18.40 -0.10
N LEU A 35 -14.33 -18.66 -0.32
CA LEU A 35 -13.70 -19.96 -0.12
C LEU A 35 -12.84 -20.01 1.15
N ILE A 36 -12.40 -18.86 1.64
CA ILE A 36 -11.50 -18.76 2.80
C ILE A 36 -12.29 -18.44 4.07
N THR A 37 -12.20 -19.34 5.06
CA THR A 37 -12.81 -19.14 6.39
C THR A 37 -12.15 -18.02 7.20
N HIS A 38 -10.81 -17.97 7.19
CA HIS A 38 -10.01 -17.01 7.94
C HIS A 38 -9.24 -16.12 6.98
N LEU A 39 -9.76 -14.92 6.71
CA LEU A 39 -9.14 -14.04 5.73
C LEU A 39 -7.95 -13.32 6.33
N PRO A 40 -6.79 -13.36 5.66
CA PRO A 40 -5.64 -12.59 6.08
C PRO A 40 -5.94 -11.10 5.92
N ARG A 41 -5.38 -10.29 6.83
CA ARG A 41 -5.35 -8.84 6.66
C ARG A 41 -4.36 -8.49 5.54
N ILE A 42 -4.73 -7.54 4.69
CA ILE A 42 -3.88 -7.03 3.59
C ILE A 42 -3.25 -5.72 4.05
N PHE A 43 -1.93 -5.60 3.85
CA PHE A 43 -1.17 -4.40 4.18
C PHE A 43 -0.41 -3.92 2.96
N HIS A 44 -0.29 -2.59 2.83
CA HIS A 44 0.55 -1.94 1.84
C HIS A 44 1.66 -1.18 2.58
N VAL A 45 2.91 -1.38 2.18
CA VAL A 45 4.09 -0.78 2.83
C VAL A 45 4.90 0.00 1.80
N ASN A 46 5.59 1.05 2.25
CA ASN A 46 6.52 1.79 1.42
C ASN A 46 7.81 2.06 2.20
N TRP A 47 8.86 1.28 1.90
CA TRP A 47 10.19 1.45 2.50
C TRP A 47 11.03 2.55 1.84
N PHE A 48 10.56 3.08 0.71
CA PHE A 48 11.37 3.85 -0.22
C PHE A 48 10.98 5.32 -0.29
N ARG A 49 10.09 5.78 0.61
CA ARG A 49 9.72 7.19 0.66
C ARG A 49 10.96 8.04 0.96
N LYS A 50 11.12 9.11 0.18
CA LYS A 50 12.24 10.04 0.31
C LYS A 50 11.78 11.39 0.82
N SER A 51 12.67 12.06 1.55
CA SER A 51 12.56 13.45 1.91
C SER A 51 12.81 14.37 0.70
N PRO A 52 12.52 15.68 0.81
CA PRO A 52 12.83 16.66 -0.25
C PRO A 52 14.31 16.72 -0.63
N ASP A 53 15.23 16.43 0.30
CA ASP A 53 16.67 16.32 0.05
C ASP A 53 17.10 14.94 -0.50
N GLY A 54 16.14 14.06 -0.82
CA GLY A 54 16.38 12.79 -1.51
C GLY A 54 16.86 11.64 -0.62
N LYS A 55 16.88 11.82 0.71
CA LYS A 55 17.23 10.78 1.67
C LYS A 55 16.03 9.87 1.95
N PHE A 56 16.27 8.60 2.21
CA PHE A 56 15.21 7.71 2.67
C PHE A 56 14.76 8.11 4.07
N LEU A 57 13.44 8.25 4.25
CA LEU A 57 12.86 8.58 5.55
C LEU A 57 12.88 7.37 6.49
N TRP A 58 12.78 6.16 5.95
CA TRP A 58 12.82 4.93 6.72
C TRP A 58 14.20 4.24 6.58
N PRO A 59 14.84 3.81 7.68
CA PRO A 59 16.17 3.17 7.64
C PRO A 59 16.21 1.83 6.88
N GLY A 60 15.08 1.13 6.75
CA GLY A 60 14.98 -0.08 5.93
C GLY A 60 15.69 -1.32 6.49
N PHE A 61 15.89 -2.32 5.62
CA PHE A 61 16.59 -3.57 5.92
C PHE A 61 16.07 -4.26 7.20
N GLY A 62 16.95 -4.56 8.16
CA GLY A 62 16.58 -5.19 9.43
C GLY A 62 15.60 -4.37 10.26
N GLN A 63 15.55 -3.04 10.07
CA GLN A 63 14.60 -2.19 10.79
C GLN A 63 13.15 -2.42 10.33
N ASN A 64 12.93 -2.99 9.14
CA ASN A 64 11.59 -3.37 8.66
C ASN A 64 10.88 -4.35 9.61
N MET A 65 11.63 -5.09 10.44
CA MET A 65 11.06 -5.96 11.48
C MET A 65 10.13 -5.22 12.42
N ARG A 66 10.31 -3.91 12.65
CA ARG A 66 9.44 -3.08 13.49
C ARG A 66 8.06 -2.88 12.87
N VAL A 67 7.98 -2.80 11.55
CA VAL A 67 6.71 -2.76 10.81
C VAL A 67 6.06 -4.12 10.73
N LEU A 68 6.83 -5.19 10.59
CA LEU A 68 6.29 -6.54 10.70
C LEU A 68 5.77 -6.84 12.12
N GLU A 69 6.43 -6.34 13.16
CA GLU A 69 5.96 -6.42 14.54
C GLU A 69 4.60 -5.73 14.70
N TRP A 70 4.43 -4.51 14.15
CA TRP A 70 3.14 -3.83 14.16
C TRP A 70 2.06 -4.61 13.40
N ILE A 71 2.37 -5.11 12.20
CA ILE A 71 1.46 -5.95 11.40
C ILE A 71 1.03 -7.18 12.20
N PHE A 72 1.97 -7.86 12.86
CA PHE A 72 1.68 -9.01 13.71
C PHE A 72 0.72 -8.65 14.85
N LYS A 73 1.02 -7.58 15.60
CA LYS A 73 0.16 -7.09 16.68
C LYS A 73 -1.24 -6.68 16.16
N ARG A 74 -1.34 -6.10 14.96
CA ARG A 74 -2.63 -5.78 14.30
C ARG A 74 -3.43 -7.02 13.94
N CYS A 75 -2.78 -8.07 13.44
CA CYS A 75 -3.40 -9.35 13.18
C CYS A 75 -3.90 -10.01 14.48
N ALA A 76 -3.12 -9.94 15.56
CA ALA A 76 -3.46 -10.46 16.87
C ALA A 76 -4.52 -9.63 17.63
N GLY A 77 -4.87 -8.43 17.14
CA GLY A 77 -5.80 -7.53 17.82
C GLY A 77 -5.22 -6.86 19.07
N SER A 78 -3.90 -6.92 19.26
CA SER A 78 -3.21 -6.40 20.45
C SER A 78 -2.73 -4.95 20.31
N ILE A 79 -2.97 -4.32 19.16
CA ILE A 79 -2.67 -2.90 18.92
C ILE A 79 -3.72 -2.28 18.01
N ALA A 80 -3.97 -0.98 18.17
CA ALA A 80 -4.91 -0.23 17.36
C ALA A 80 -4.32 0.07 15.97
N GLY A 81 -5.19 0.33 15.01
CA GLY A 81 -4.85 1.10 13.82
C GLY A 81 -5.64 2.38 13.85
N HIS A 82 -5.10 3.44 13.26
CA HIS A 82 -5.70 4.76 13.24
C HIS A 82 -6.22 5.06 11.84
N GLU A 83 -7.48 5.47 11.73
CA GLU A 83 -8.11 5.67 10.43
C GLU A 83 -7.57 6.93 9.74
N LYS A 84 -7.23 6.78 8.46
CA LYS A 84 -6.87 7.84 7.52
C LYS A 84 -7.59 7.59 6.19
N GLN A 85 -7.50 8.56 5.28
CA GLN A 85 -8.15 8.53 3.96
C GLN A 85 -7.83 7.27 3.14
N ILE A 86 -6.65 6.67 3.36
CA ILE A 86 -6.14 5.49 2.63
C ILE A 86 -6.27 4.18 3.42
N GLY A 87 -6.93 4.22 4.58
CA GLY A 87 -7.12 3.08 5.46
C GLY A 87 -6.44 3.25 6.82
N TRP A 88 -6.12 2.11 7.44
CA TRP A 88 -5.59 2.08 8.81
C TRP A 88 -4.07 2.21 8.82
N VAL A 89 -3.56 3.17 9.58
CA VAL A 89 -2.12 3.44 9.72
C VAL A 89 -1.68 3.33 11.19
N PRO A 90 -0.38 3.08 11.45
CA PRO A 90 0.20 3.21 12.79
C PRO A 90 0.40 4.68 13.20
N HIS A 91 0.48 4.92 14.50
CA HIS A 91 1.14 6.10 15.08
C HIS A 91 2.60 5.81 15.42
N PHE A 92 3.39 6.85 15.68
CA PHE A 92 4.81 6.68 16.04
C PHE A 92 4.98 5.86 17.31
N GLU A 93 4.09 6.06 18.29
CA GLU A 93 4.05 5.38 19.58
C GLU A 93 3.77 3.88 19.46
N ASP A 94 3.19 3.44 18.33
CA ASP A 94 2.90 2.04 18.08
C ASP A 94 4.16 1.24 17.68
N PHE A 95 5.27 1.94 17.40
CA PHE A 95 6.54 1.34 17.02
C PHE A 95 7.50 1.21 18.20
N ASN A 96 8.20 0.07 18.23
CA ASN A 96 9.42 -0.03 19.01
C ASN A 96 10.49 0.84 18.35
N THR A 97 10.89 1.92 19.01
CA THR A 97 11.96 2.84 18.56
C THR A 97 13.27 2.66 19.31
N THR A 98 13.37 1.67 20.20
CA THR A 98 14.61 1.38 20.93
C THR A 98 15.75 1.03 19.97
N GLY A 99 16.86 1.76 20.06
CA GLY A 99 18.04 1.60 19.19
C GLY A 99 17.89 2.24 17.81
N LEU A 100 16.88 3.09 17.60
CA LEU A 100 16.72 3.93 16.41
C LEU A 100 17.10 5.38 16.71
N ASP A 101 18.30 5.60 17.25
CA ASP A 101 18.70 6.90 17.82
C ASP A 101 18.71 8.05 16.81
N THR A 102 18.83 7.74 15.51
CA THR A 102 18.84 8.71 14.41
C THR A 102 17.48 8.91 13.76
N PHE A 103 16.49 8.07 14.03
CA PHE A 103 15.15 8.15 13.42
C PHE A 103 14.22 8.90 14.35
N THR A 104 13.78 10.06 13.90
CA THR A 104 12.98 10.98 14.71
C THR A 104 11.49 10.81 14.45
N ARG A 105 10.67 11.38 15.33
CA ARG A 105 9.23 11.53 15.06
C ARG A 105 8.97 12.32 13.77
N ALA A 106 9.78 13.34 13.50
CA ALA A 106 9.62 14.13 12.28
C ALA A 106 9.85 13.28 11.02
N ASP A 107 10.82 12.36 11.04
CA ASP A 107 11.06 11.42 9.94
C ASP A 107 9.86 10.48 9.75
N PHE A 108 9.28 9.99 10.85
CA PHE A 108 8.07 9.18 10.80
C PHE A 108 6.86 9.95 10.25
N ASP A 109 6.61 11.14 10.76
CA ASP A 109 5.49 11.97 10.32
C ASP A 109 5.62 12.32 8.84
N ALA A 110 6.83 12.61 8.37
CA ALA A 110 7.13 12.78 6.95
C ALA A 110 6.93 11.46 6.17
N ALA A 111 7.35 10.32 6.72
CA ALA A 111 7.18 9.01 6.09
C ALA A 111 5.70 8.65 5.90
N MET A 112 4.87 9.04 6.87
CA MET A 112 3.43 8.77 6.92
C MET A 112 2.56 9.92 6.39
N ALA A 113 3.16 11.03 5.95
CA ALA A 113 2.46 12.21 5.48
C ALA A 113 1.50 11.88 4.33
N PHE A 114 0.28 12.39 4.41
CA PHE A 114 -0.71 12.23 3.36
C PHE A 114 -0.86 13.55 2.61
N ASN A 115 -0.55 13.55 1.32
CA ASN A 115 -0.69 14.72 0.44
C ASN A 115 -1.86 14.50 -0.54
N PRO A 116 -2.99 15.23 -0.40
CA PRO A 116 -4.14 15.07 -1.28
C PRO A 116 -3.81 15.22 -2.77
N ASP A 117 -2.88 16.10 -3.14
CA ASP A 117 -2.54 16.36 -4.54
C ASP A 117 -1.75 15.20 -5.15
N GLU A 118 -0.78 14.63 -4.41
CA GLU A 118 -0.08 13.40 -4.83
C GLU A 118 -1.07 12.24 -5.03
N TRP A 119 -2.07 12.12 -4.14
CA TRP A 119 -3.08 11.08 -4.25
C TRP A 119 -4.07 11.30 -5.40
N ARG A 120 -4.41 12.55 -5.75
CA ARG A 120 -5.20 12.86 -6.94
C ARG A 120 -4.46 12.45 -8.21
N GLU A 121 -3.18 12.78 -8.32
CA GLU A 121 -2.32 12.36 -9.43
C GLU A 121 -2.20 10.83 -9.52
N GLU A 122 -2.10 10.16 -8.37
CA GLU A 122 -2.09 8.71 -8.28
C GLU A 122 -3.39 8.08 -8.80
N ILE A 123 -4.57 8.60 -8.43
CA ILE A 123 -5.86 8.11 -8.95
C ILE A 123 -6.00 8.33 -10.45
N ILE A 124 -5.54 9.47 -10.97
CA ILE A 124 -5.57 9.77 -12.40
C ILE A 124 -4.67 8.79 -13.15
N SER A 125 -3.44 8.59 -12.67
CA SER A 125 -2.46 7.72 -13.34
C SER A 125 -2.79 6.22 -13.26
N GLN A 126 -3.71 5.80 -12.38
CA GLN A 126 -4.30 4.46 -12.43
C GLN A 126 -5.19 4.23 -13.65
N GLY A 127 -5.68 5.29 -14.31
CA GLY A 127 -6.58 5.21 -15.45
C GLY A 127 -6.03 4.36 -16.60
N GLU A 128 -4.72 4.43 -16.87
CA GLU A 128 -4.06 3.62 -17.92
C GLU A 128 -4.21 2.11 -17.64
N LEU A 129 -4.02 1.67 -16.39
CA LEU A 129 -4.20 0.27 -16.03
C LEU A 129 -5.66 -0.17 -16.21
N TYR A 130 -6.62 0.68 -15.84
CA TYR A 130 -8.04 0.37 -15.96
C TYR A 130 -8.47 0.26 -17.43
N LEU A 131 -7.93 1.12 -18.30
CA LEU A 131 -8.13 1.05 -19.75
C LEU A 131 -7.52 -0.23 -20.34
N ASN A 132 -6.36 -0.67 -19.85
CA ASN A 132 -5.74 -1.92 -20.32
C ASN A 132 -6.50 -3.18 -19.89
N LEU A 133 -7.23 -3.13 -18.76
CA LEU A 133 -8.02 -4.25 -18.25
C LEU A 133 -9.45 -4.29 -18.83
N TYR A 134 -9.97 -3.12 -19.21
CA TYR A 134 -11.27 -2.87 -19.86
C TYR A 134 -12.35 -3.90 -19.52
N ASP A 135 -12.76 -4.75 -20.47
CA ASP A 135 -13.89 -5.68 -20.38
C ASP A 135 -13.78 -6.70 -19.24
N HIS A 136 -12.56 -6.99 -18.77
CA HIS A 136 -12.32 -8.04 -17.79
C HIS A 136 -12.21 -7.52 -16.35
N ILE A 137 -12.24 -6.19 -16.14
CA ILE A 137 -12.08 -5.63 -14.80
C ILE A 137 -13.31 -5.96 -13.93
N PRO A 138 -13.10 -6.47 -12.69
CA PRO A 138 -14.19 -6.62 -11.74
C PRO A 138 -14.76 -5.25 -11.33
N LYS A 139 -16.09 -5.15 -11.25
CA LYS A 139 -16.79 -3.91 -10.87
C LYS A 139 -16.38 -3.44 -9.47
N GLU A 140 -16.05 -4.37 -8.59
CA GLU A 140 -15.55 -4.11 -7.24
C GLU A 140 -14.30 -3.22 -7.25
N LEU A 141 -13.38 -3.39 -8.22
CA LEU A 141 -12.21 -2.52 -8.32
C LEU A 141 -12.58 -1.10 -8.73
N ILE A 142 -13.53 -0.95 -9.66
CA ILE A 142 -14.07 0.36 -10.06
C ILE A 142 -14.65 1.07 -8.84
N PHE A 143 -15.51 0.40 -8.08
CA PHE A 143 -16.10 0.97 -6.88
C PHE A 143 -15.07 1.28 -5.80
N GLN A 144 -14.04 0.44 -5.60
CA GLN A 144 -12.98 0.76 -4.64
C GLN A 144 -12.20 2.01 -5.04
N ARG A 145 -11.95 2.22 -6.33
CA ARG A 145 -11.30 3.44 -6.84
C ARG A 145 -12.17 4.68 -6.66
N GLU A 146 -13.46 4.59 -6.96
CA GLU A 146 -14.42 5.68 -6.74
C GLU A 146 -14.56 6.02 -5.25
N LEU A 147 -14.64 5.01 -4.38
CA LEU A 147 -14.67 5.20 -2.94
C LEU A 147 -13.38 5.84 -2.42
N LEU A 148 -12.23 5.48 -2.98
CA LEU A 148 -10.98 6.15 -2.65
C LEU A 148 -11.02 7.61 -3.07
N ALA A 149 -11.45 7.90 -4.30
CA ALA A 149 -11.60 9.27 -4.80
C ALA A 149 -12.54 10.11 -3.92
N GLY A 150 -13.63 9.53 -3.42
CA GLY A 150 -14.55 10.22 -2.50
C GLY A 150 -14.00 10.47 -1.09
N ARG A 151 -12.90 9.82 -0.69
CA ARG A 151 -12.20 10.06 0.59
C ARG A 151 -11.08 11.10 0.48
N LEU A 152 -10.62 11.41 -0.75
CA LEU A 152 -9.57 12.41 -1.01
C LEU A 152 -10.15 13.83 -1.14
#